data_AF-A0AAV2HXI4-F1
#
_entry.id   AF-A0AAV2HXI4-F1
#
_cell.length_a   1.000
_cell.length_b   1.000
_cell.length_c   1.000
_cell.angle_alpha   90.00
_cell.angle_beta   90.00
_cell.angle_gamma   90.00
#
_symmetry.space_group_name_H-M   'P 1'
#
loop_
_entity.id
_entity.type
_entity.pdbx_description
1 polymer ?
#
loop_
_entity_poly.entity_id
_entity_poly.type
_entity_poly.pdbx_seq_one_letter_code
_entity_poly.pdbx_strand_id
1 'polypeptide(L)'
;MATTGPTIPSAPSQHGQHHYPVQREISGAYSMMSPAPAPQMMSPTKDNIVNICRFGQEIVHDILSRAQDVFNLLQSRNMQLPNNVTFHGNQYTERKGKLGEQLQQIGMNFKRLRHCYSKVNETCDQIEMPSEQELIPYVGKEVERSQNYSDVYHYVVDQHRDMVEQVRLKNQQLKEVIDSMRSIIWEINTMITMRKT
;
A
#
# COMPACT_ATOMS: atom_id res chain seq x y z
N MET A 1 -33.38 35.15 18.02
CA MET A 1 -32.78 34.45 16.86
C MET A 1 -31.88 33.36 17.41
N ALA A 2 -32.36 32.11 17.41
CA ALA A 2 -31.60 30.94 17.82
C ALA A 2 -31.95 29.83 16.83
N THR A 3 -30.97 29.41 16.04
CA THR A 3 -31.13 28.43 14.96
C THR A 3 -30.85 27.03 15.51
N THR A 4 -31.89 26.20 15.55
CA THR A 4 -31.86 24.78 15.89
C THR A 4 -31.33 23.96 14.72
N GLY A 5 -30.26 23.17 14.93
CA GLY A 5 -29.79 22.16 13.98
C GLY A 5 -30.66 20.89 14.01
N PRO A 6 -30.75 20.13 12.91
CA PRO A 6 -31.55 18.91 12.88
C PRO A 6 -30.75 17.66 13.31
N THR A 7 -31.41 16.90 14.16
CA THR A 7 -31.04 15.66 14.83
C THR A 7 -31.00 14.47 13.85
N ILE A 8 -29.97 13.64 13.92
CA ILE A 8 -29.86 12.34 13.23
C ILE A 8 -30.59 11.26 14.06
N PRO A 9 -31.50 10.44 13.49
CA PRO A 9 -32.03 9.28 14.17
C PRO A 9 -31.24 8.00 13.83
N SER A 10 -30.80 7.32 14.88
CA SER A 10 -30.21 5.96 14.89
C SER A 10 -31.30 4.90 15.00
N ALA A 11 -31.20 3.79 14.25
CA ALA A 11 -31.74 2.43 14.56
C ALA A 11 -31.42 1.44 13.39
N PRO A 12 -31.61 0.11 13.53
CA PRO A 12 -30.77 -0.81 14.29
C PRO A 12 -30.31 -2.04 13.47
N SER A 13 -29.30 -2.75 13.99
CA SER A 13 -28.86 -4.08 13.54
C SER A 13 -29.91 -5.16 13.84
N GLN A 14 -30.19 -6.05 12.88
CA GLN A 14 -30.69 -7.41 13.16
C GLN A 14 -30.18 -8.44 12.14
N HIS A 15 -29.77 -9.58 12.70
CA HIS A 15 -29.48 -10.85 12.07
C HIS A 15 -30.72 -11.42 11.35
N GLY A 16 -30.50 -12.10 10.24
CA GLY A 16 -31.51 -12.95 9.60
C GLY A 16 -30.86 -13.93 8.63
N GLN A 17 -30.53 -15.13 9.12
CA GLN A 17 -30.25 -16.28 8.26
C GLN A 17 -31.53 -16.68 7.52
N HIS A 18 -31.44 -16.90 6.21
CA HIS A 18 -32.38 -17.77 5.50
C HIS A 18 -31.63 -18.64 4.49
N HIS A 19 -31.67 -19.94 4.77
CA HIS A 19 -31.20 -21.04 3.95
C HIS A 19 -32.44 -21.65 3.27
N TYR A 20 -32.45 -21.76 1.95
CA TYR A 20 -33.33 -22.67 1.21
C TYR A 20 -32.58 -23.27 0.02
N PRO A 21 -32.67 -24.59 -0.21
CA PRO A 21 -32.05 -25.25 -1.35
C PRO A 21 -33.03 -25.32 -2.52
N VAL A 22 -32.55 -25.13 -3.74
CA VAL A 22 -33.24 -25.61 -4.95
C VAL A 22 -32.20 -26.22 -5.89
N GLN A 23 -32.35 -27.52 -6.07
CA GLN A 23 -31.69 -28.33 -7.09
C GLN A 23 -32.56 -28.31 -8.35
N ARG A 24 -31.94 -28.05 -9.51
CA ARG A 24 -32.39 -28.57 -10.81
C ARG A 24 -31.26 -28.53 -11.82
N GLU A 25 -30.81 -29.72 -12.21
CA GLU A 25 -30.03 -29.98 -13.41
C GLU A 25 -30.86 -29.66 -14.65
N ILE A 26 -30.30 -28.91 -15.62
CA ILE A 26 -30.49 -29.16 -17.06
C ILE A 26 -29.17 -28.81 -17.77
N SER A 27 -28.73 -29.78 -18.57
CA SER A 27 -27.56 -29.83 -19.43
C SER A 27 -27.53 -28.72 -20.49
N GLY A 28 -26.34 -28.17 -20.76
CA GLY A 28 -26.11 -27.21 -21.84
C GLY A 28 -24.62 -27.04 -22.08
N ALA A 29 -24.07 -27.86 -22.96
CA ALA A 29 -22.67 -27.84 -23.37
C ALA A 29 -22.35 -26.59 -24.19
N TYR A 30 -21.59 -25.67 -23.62
CA TYR A 30 -20.72 -24.74 -24.35
C TYR A 30 -19.54 -24.39 -23.45
N SER A 31 -18.39 -24.98 -23.75
CA SER A 31 -17.09 -24.60 -23.20
C SER A 31 -16.77 -23.17 -23.61
N MET A 32 -17.01 -22.22 -22.70
CA MET A 32 -16.42 -20.89 -22.77
C MET A 32 -15.18 -20.93 -21.88
N MET A 33 -14.00 -20.96 -22.50
CA MET A 33 -12.72 -20.92 -21.81
C MET A 33 -12.55 -19.50 -21.23
N SER A 34 -12.88 -19.34 -19.94
CA SER A 34 -12.55 -18.12 -19.20
C SER A 34 -11.02 -17.96 -19.18
N PRO A 35 -10.44 -16.81 -19.55
CA PRO A 35 -9.06 -16.55 -19.22
C PRO A 35 -8.98 -16.45 -17.70
N ALA A 36 -8.16 -17.32 -17.10
CA ALA A 36 -7.79 -17.22 -15.70
C ALA A 36 -7.30 -15.79 -15.41
N PRO A 37 -7.59 -15.22 -14.22
CA PRO A 37 -7.05 -13.93 -13.85
C PRO A 37 -5.52 -14.06 -13.90
N ALA A 38 -4.89 -13.30 -14.80
CA ALA A 38 -3.45 -13.14 -14.82
C ALA A 38 -3.04 -12.72 -13.39
N PRO A 39 -2.01 -13.35 -12.79
CA PRO A 39 -1.52 -12.91 -11.50
C PRO A 39 -1.14 -11.44 -11.62
N GLN A 40 -1.90 -10.58 -10.94
CA GLN A 40 -1.47 -9.22 -10.68
C GLN A 40 -0.12 -9.36 -9.98
N MET A 41 0.95 -8.98 -10.68
CA MET A 41 2.26 -8.81 -10.09
C MET A 41 2.17 -7.61 -9.14
N MET A 42 1.60 -7.81 -7.95
CA MET A 42 1.88 -6.94 -6.82
C MET A 42 3.38 -6.99 -6.61
N SER A 43 4.06 -5.87 -6.82
CA SER A 43 5.50 -5.73 -6.62
C SER A 43 5.86 -6.17 -5.19
N PRO A 44 6.50 -7.33 -4.97
CA PRO A 44 6.71 -7.91 -3.63
C PRO A 44 7.69 -7.11 -2.76
N THR A 45 8.33 -6.09 -3.33
CA THR A 45 9.45 -5.36 -2.71
C THR A 45 9.00 -4.24 -1.78
N LYS A 46 7.85 -3.59 -2.04
CA LYS A 46 7.44 -2.40 -1.28
C LYS A 46 7.08 -2.72 0.17
N ASP A 47 6.34 -3.80 0.41
CA ASP A 47 5.95 -4.21 1.76
C ASP A 47 7.17 -4.69 2.60
N ASN A 48 8.20 -5.22 1.94
CA ASN A 48 9.42 -5.66 2.61
C ASN A 48 10.23 -4.47 3.15
N ILE A 49 10.38 -3.39 2.39
CA ILE A 49 11.13 -2.19 2.80
C ILE A 49 10.46 -1.50 3.99
N VAL A 50 9.13 -1.34 3.95
CA VAL A 50 8.38 -0.69 5.04
C VAL A 50 8.61 -1.42 6.37
N ASN A 51 8.62 -2.75 6.35
CA ASN A 51 8.90 -3.56 7.53
C ASN A 51 10.35 -3.40 8.03
N ILE A 52 11.34 -3.35 7.14
CA ILE A 52 12.74 -3.11 7.51
C ILE A 52 12.92 -1.71 8.10
N CYS A 53 12.27 -0.70 7.55
CA CYS A 53 12.31 0.67 8.08
C CYS A 53 11.67 0.75 9.47
N ARG A 54 10.53 0.07 9.69
CA ARG A 54 9.89 -0.02 11.00
C ARG A 54 10.80 -0.70 12.02
N PHE A 55 11.42 -1.82 11.65
CA PHE A 55 12.40 -2.49 12.51
C PHE A 55 13.64 -1.61 12.78
N GLY A 56 14.13 -0.87 11.77
CA GLY A 56 15.21 0.10 11.91
C GLY A 56 14.87 1.21 12.91
N GLN A 57 13.63 1.71 12.89
CA GLN A 57 13.14 2.69 13.86
C GLN A 57 13.18 2.13 15.29
N GLU A 58 12.73 0.89 15.51
CA GLU A 58 12.79 0.23 16.82
C GLU A 58 14.23 0.14 17.35
N ILE A 59 15.20 -0.18 16.47
CA ILE A 59 16.62 -0.20 16.84
C ILE A 59 17.12 1.20 17.24
N VAL A 60 16.75 2.25 16.50
CA VAL A 60 17.14 3.63 16.85
C VAL A 60 16.57 4.02 18.21
N HIS A 61 15.31 3.70 18.47
CA HIS A 61 14.68 3.95 19.77
C HIS A 61 15.41 3.19 20.90
N ASP A 62 15.75 1.92 20.69
CA ASP A 62 16.50 1.13 21.68
C ASP A 62 17.91 1.71 21.92
N ILE A 63 18.61 2.19 20.89
CA ILE A 63 19.89 2.91 21.04
C ILE A 63 19.72 4.14 21.94
N LEU A 64 18.74 4.98 21.65
CA LEU A 64 18.49 6.21 22.41
C LEU A 64 18.14 5.90 23.87
N SER A 65 17.25 4.94 24.09
CA SER A 65 16.86 4.48 25.43
C SER A 65 18.09 4.01 26.23
N ARG A 66 18.94 3.17 25.63
CA ARG A 66 20.15 2.67 26.31
C ARG A 66 21.19 3.75 26.52
N ALA A 67 21.32 4.70 25.59
CA ALA A 67 22.22 5.84 25.76
C ALA A 67 21.78 6.71 26.94
N GLN A 68 20.48 6.93 27.11
CA GLN A 68 19.94 7.59 28.30
C GLN A 68 20.27 6.81 29.57
N ASP A 69 20.11 5.48 29.57
CA ASP A 69 20.50 4.64 30.72
C ASP A 69 21.99 4.74 31.05
N VAL A 70 22.86 4.80 30.03
CA VAL A 70 24.30 5.04 30.21
C VAL A 70 24.54 6.37 30.92
N PHE A 71 23.93 7.46 30.46
CA PHE A 71 24.07 8.76 31.11
C PHE A 71 23.50 8.78 32.53
N ASN A 72 22.36 8.14 32.78
CA ASN A 72 21.76 8.00 34.10
C ASN A 72 22.67 7.21 35.06
N LEU A 73 23.29 6.13 34.58
CA LEU A 73 24.25 5.33 35.35
C LEU A 73 25.50 6.16 35.71
N LEU A 74 26.03 6.94 34.76
CA LEU A 74 27.18 7.81 34.97
C LEU A 74 26.87 9.00 35.90
N GLN A 75 25.68 9.57 35.79
CA GLN A 75 25.22 10.66 36.66
C GLN A 75 24.97 10.19 38.11
N SER A 76 24.77 8.88 38.31
CA SER A 76 24.55 8.33 39.64
C SER A 76 25.75 8.61 40.56
N ARG A 77 25.49 9.29 41.69
CA ARG A 77 26.50 9.78 42.65
C ARG A 77 27.43 8.69 43.22
N ASN A 78 27.07 7.41 43.07
CA ASN A 78 27.88 6.27 43.51
C ASN A 78 28.84 5.74 42.41
N MET A 79 28.87 6.37 41.24
CA MET A 79 29.93 6.23 40.23
C MET A 79 31.03 7.30 40.44
N GLN A 80 31.13 7.91 41.62
CA GLN A 80 32.26 8.76 41.96
C GLN A 80 33.52 7.89 42.12
N LEU A 81 34.66 8.40 41.66
CA LEU A 81 35.96 7.84 42.03
C LEU A 81 36.06 7.81 43.56
N PRO A 82 36.81 6.87 44.16
CA PRO A 82 36.88 6.73 45.60
C PRO A 82 37.38 8.04 46.24
N ASN A 83 36.48 8.88 46.73
CA ASN A 83 36.82 10.04 47.54
C ASN A 83 36.96 9.55 48.98
N ASN A 84 38.01 8.75 49.23
CA ASN A 84 38.62 8.28 50.49
C ASN A 84 37.79 8.01 51.78
N VAL A 85 36.46 8.12 51.79
CA VAL A 85 35.68 8.13 53.04
C VAL A 85 34.67 6.99 53.13
N THR A 86 34.16 6.45 52.02
CA THR A 86 33.38 5.18 52.02
C THR A 86 33.41 4.51 50.63
N PHE A 87 34.29 3.52 50.44
CA PHE A 87 34.36 2.76 49.18
C PHE A 87 33.48 1.50 49.26
N HIS A 88 32.38 1.47 48.49
CA HIS A 88 31.53 0.29 48.32
C HIS A 88 31.90 -0.49 47.04
N GLY A 89 33.02 -1.22 47.07
CA GLY A 89 33.60 -1.88 45.88
C GLY A 89 32.68 -2.83 45.11
N ASN A 90 31.80 -3.57 45.79
CA ASN A 90 30.85 -4.47 45.13
C ASN A 90 29.81 -3.72 44.29
N GLN A 91 29.23 -2.63 44.82
CA GLN A 91 28.25 -1.82 44.09
C GLN A 91 28.86 -1.11 42.87
N TYR A 92 30.10 -0.65 42.99
CA TYR A 92 30.83 -0.07 41.86
C TYR A 92 31.07 -1.10 40.75
N THR A 93 31.49 -2.31 41.12
CA THR A 93 31.78 -3.38 40.17
C THR A 93 30.52 -3.80 39.39
N GLU A 94 29.39 -3.95 40.08
CA GLU A 94 28.10 -4.26 39.45
C GLU A 94 27.64 -3.15 38.48
N ARG A 95 27.75 -1.87 38.89
CA ARG A 95 27.39 -0.73 38.02
C ARG A 95 28.29 -0.63 36.80
N LYS A 96 29.60 -0.85 36.98
CA LYS A 96 30.56 -0.90 35.88
C LYS A 96 30.24 -2.06 34.92
N GLY A 97 29.85 -3.21 35.43
CA GLY A 97 29.36 -4.34 34.63
C GLY A 97 28.14 -3.97 33.79
N LYS A 98 27.10 -3.43 34.43
CA LYS A 98 25.88 -2.94 33.76
C LYS A 98 26.17 -1.89 32.69
N LEU A 99 27.08 -0.96 32.96
CA LEU A 99 27.52 0.04 31.98
C LEU A 99 28.18 -0.62 30.76
N GLY A 100 29.07 -1.60 30.99
CA GLY A 100 29.70 -2.38 29.94
C GLY A 100 28.69 -3.13 29.06
N GLU A 101 27.69 -3.75 29.67
CA GLU A 101 26.60 -4.43 28.97
C GLU A 101 25.77 -3.47 28.10
N GLN A 102 25.42 -2.29 28.62
CA GLN A 102 24.69 -1.28 27.84
C GLN A 102 25.51 -0.81 26.63
N LEU A 103 26.80 -0.55 26.82
CA LEU A 103 27.70 -0.15 25.72
C LEU A 103 27.86 -1.26 24.68
N GLN A 104 27.97 -2.51 25.10
CA GLN A 104 28.03 -3.65 24.20
C GLN A 104 26.74 -3.78 23.37
N GLN A 105 25.59 -3.65 24.01
CA GLN A 105 24.30 -3.74 23.35
C GLN A 105 24.06 -2.57 22.37
N ILE A 106 24.44 -1.35 22.74
CA ILE A 106 24.45 -0.19 21.83
C ILE A 106 25.32 -0.49 20.60
N GLY A 107 26.52 -1.05 20.79
CA GLY A 107 27.40 -1.45 19.70
C GLY A 107 26.77 -2.50 18.77
N MET A 108 26.07 -3.48 19.32
CA MET A 108 25.33 -4.48 18.53
C MET A 108 24.17 -3.85 17.75
N ASN A 109 23.45 -2.91 18.36
CA ASN A 109 22.36 -2.19 17.71
C ASN A 109 22.86 -1.35 16.53
N PHE A 110 23.99 -0.67 16.63
CA PHE A 110 24.57 0.04 15.48
C PHE A 110 24.91 -0.90 14.31
N LYS A 111 25.42 -2.10 14.59
CA LYS A 111 25.68 -3.11 13.55
C LYS A 111 24.38 -3.56 12.88
N ARG A 112 23.33 -3.81 13.67
CA ARG A 112 22.00 -4.17 13.17
C ARG A 112 21.38 -3.05 12.34
N LEU A 113 21.45 -1.80 12.82
CA LEU A 113 20.94 -0.63 12.12
C LEU A 113 21.63 -0.43 10.77
N ARG A 114 22.96 -0.63 10.73
CA ARG A 114 23.72 -0.57 9.48
C ARG A 114 23.28 -1.64 8.48
N HIS A 115 23.00 -2.86 8.95
CA HIS A 115 22.45 -3.90 8.10
C HIS A 115 21.07 -3.53 7.53
N CYS A 116 20.17 -3.00 8.35
CA CYS A 116 18.88 -2.48 7.90
C CYS A 116 19.05 -1.41 6.83
N TYR A 117 19.93 -0.42 7.06
CA TYR A 117 20.22 0.62 6.08
C TYR A 117 20.75 0.04 4.77
N SER A 118 21.73 -0.86 4.80
CA SER A 118 22.26 -1.50 3.59
C SER A 118 21.19 -2.24 2.82
N LYS A 119 20.27 -2.94 3.50
CA LYS A 119 19.18 -3.68 2.86
C LYS A 119 18.15 -2.75 2.22
N VAL A 120 17.79 -1.67 2.91
CA VAL A 120 16.90 -0.63 2.36
C VAL A 120 17.55 0.03 1.16
N ASN A 121 18.83 0.38 1.24
CA ASN A 121 19.57 1.03 0.15
C ASN A 121 19.65 0.12 -1.08
N GLU A 122 20.04 -1.15 -0.92
CA GLU A 122 20.10 -2.13 -2.01
C GLU A 122 18.73 -2.28 -2.70
N THR A 123 17.64 -2.28 -1.92
CA THR A 123 16.29 -2.43 -2.48
C THR A 123 15.81 -1.14 -3.14
N CYS A 124 16.19 0.04 -2.63
CA CYS A 124 15.92 1.32 -3.25
C CYS A 124 16.73 1.51 -4.55
N ASP A 125 17.98 1.06 -4.61
CA ASP A 125 18.80 1.11 -5.83
C ASP A 125 18.20 0.22 -6.95
N GLN A 126 17.45 -0.83 -6.56
CA GLN A 126 16.69 -1.67 -7.49
C GLN A 126 15.35 -1.04 -7.91
N ILE A 127 14.86 -0.05 -7.17
CA ILE A 127 13.72 0.77 -7.59
C ILE A 127 14.30 1.86 -8.49
N GLU A 128 14.34 1.60 -9.80
CA GLU A 128 14.75 2.57 -10.80
C GLU A 128 14.03 3.90 -10.54
N MET A 129 14.78 4.88 -10.04
CA MET A 129 14.26 6.24 -9.88
C MET A 129 14.01 6.73 -11.30
N PRO A 130 12.77 7.16 -11.64
CA PRO A 130 12.49 7.63 -12.98
C PRO A 130 13.49 8.73 -13.31
N SER A 131 14.15 8.59 -14.45
CA SER A 131 15.13 9.58 -14.90
C SER A 131 14.45 10.94 -14.97
N GLU A 132 15.20 12.05 -14.85
CA GLU A 132 14.61 13.41 -14.87
C GLU A 132 13.74 13.65 -16.11
N GLN A 133 13.99 12.89 -17.19
CA GLN A 133 13.27 12.86 -18.45
C GLN A 133 11.90 12.14 -18.38
N GLU A 134 11.68 11.26 -17.41
CA GLU A 134 10.42 10.53 -17.17
C GLU A 134 9.51 11.24 -16.16
N LEU A 135 9.97 12.33 -15.54
CA LEU A 135 9.17 13.14 -14.63
C LEU A 135 8.08 13.88 -15.42
N ILE A 136 6.88 13.99 -14.83
CA ILE A 136 5.79 14.77 -15.41
C ILE A 136 6.24 16.23 -15.51
N PRO A 137 6.25 16.83 -16.71
CA PRO A 137 6.62 18.23 -16.88
C PRO A 137 5.72 19.13 -16.05
N TYR A 138 6.32 20.12 -15.40
CA TYR A 138 5.56 21.18 -14.74
C TYR A 138 4.68 21.90 -15.77
N VAL A 139 3.42 22.13 -15.40
CA VAL A 139 2.42 22.81 -16.23
C VAL A 139 3.03 24.10 -16.81
N GLY A 140 3.13 24.17 -18.15
CA GLY A 140 3.61 25.36 -18.86
C GLY A 140 5.04 25.31 -19.41
N LYS A 141 5.77 24.19 -19.31
CA LYS A 141 7.04 23.99 -20.03
C LYS A 141 6.91 22.86 -21.05
N GLU A 142 7.07 23.18 -22.33
CA GLU A 142 7.18 22.17 -23.40
C GLU A 142 8.54 21.49 -23.28
N VAL A 143 8.52 20.17 -23.07
CA VAL A 143 9.72 19.31 -23.17
C VAL A 143 9.81 18.84 -24.63
N GLU A 144 10.95 19.09 -25.25
CA GLU A 144 11.24 18.68 -26.63
C GLU A 144 11.16 17.15 -26.73
N ARG A 145 10.28 16.64 -27.60
CA ARG A 145 9.92 15.22 -27.72
C ARG A 145 10.99 14.39 -28.45
N SER A 146 12.24 14.51 -28.05
CA SER A 146 13.34 13.73 -28.62
C SER A 146 13.96 12.84 -27.55
N GLN A 147 13.23 11.82 -27.09
CA GLN A 147 13.80 10.83 -26.19
C GLN A 147 13.28 9.42 -26.47
N ASN A 148 14.23 8.48 -26.53
CA ASN A 148 14.00 7.04 -26.66
C ASN A 148 13.42 6.51 -25.34
N TYR A 149 12.14 6.18 -25.34
CA TYR A 149 11.48 5.56 -24.20
C TYR A 149 11.89 4.08 -24.08
N SER A 150 11.88 3.56 -22.85
CA SER A 150 12.14 2.14 -22.57
C SER A 150 11.10 1.24 -23.24
N ASP A 151 11.49 0.04 -23.66
CA ASP A 151 10.59 -0.96 -24.27
C ASP A 151 9.38 -1.28 -23.37
N VAL A 152 9.56 -1.22 -22.04
CA VAL A 152 8.49 -1.41 -21.06
C VAL A 152 7.45 -0.28 -21.12
N TYR A 153 7.89 0.96 -21.35
CA TYR A 153 6.99 2.10 -21.51
C TYR A 153 6.11 1.93 -22.76
N HIS A 154 6.71 1.56 -23.88
CA HIS A 154 5.99 1.31 -25.13
C HIS A 154 4.95 0.19 -24.96
N TYR A 155 5.33 -0.91 -24.30
CA TYR A 155 4.41 -2.01 -24.00
C TYR A 155 3.19 -1.54 -23.18
N VAL A 156 3.39 -0.77 -22.11
CA VAL A 156 2.29 -0.28 -21.26
C VAL A 156 1.39 0.71 -22.00
N VAL A 157 1.96 1.58 -22.84
CA VAL A 157 1.19 2.54 -23.65
C VAL A 157 0.31 1.82 -24.68
N ASP A 158 0.85 0.81 -25.37
CA ASP A 158 0.09 0.03 -26.34
C ASP A 158 -1.04 -0.77 -25.66
N GLN A 159 -0.77 -1.41 -24.51
CA GLN A 159 -1.81 -2.08 -23.73
C GLN A 159 -2.93 -1.14 -23.29
N HIS A 160 -2.58 0.07 -22.84
CA HIS A 160 -3.56 1.08 -22.49
C HIS A 160 -4.39 1.51 -23.70
N ARG A 161 -3.75 1.69 -24.86
CA ARG A 161 -4.42 2.06 -26.11
C ARG A 161 -5.44 0.99 -26.53
N ASP A 162 -5.03 -0.28 -26.51
CA ASP A 162 -5.88 -1.40 -26.89
C ASP A 162 -7.08 -1.54 -25.94
N MET A 163 -6.87 -1.36 -24.63
CA MET A 163 -7.95 -1.39 -23.64
C MET A 163 -8.97 -0.26 -23.87
N VAL A 164 -8.52 0.96 -24.15
CA VAL A 164 -9.40 2.09 -24.46
C VAL A 164 -10.20 1.83 -25.74
N GLU A 165 -9.56 1.28 -26.77
CA GLU A 165 -10.25 0.92 -28.01
C GLU A 165 -11.30 -0.16 -27.81
N GLN A 166 -11.01 -1.18 -26.99
CA GLN A 166 -11.96 -2.24 -26.66
C GLN A 166 -13.18 -1.68 -25.92
N VAL A 167 -12.97 -0.78 -24.94
CA VAL A 167 -14.06 -0.09 -24.23
C VAL A 167 -14.90 0.74 -25.21
N ARG A 168 -14.25 1.46 -26.14
CA ARG A 168 -14.95 2.25 -27.17
C ARG A 168 -15.83 1.36 -28.05
N LEU A 169 -15.30 0.23 -28.53
CA LEU A 169 -16.03 -0.71 -29.38
C LEU A 169 -17.22 -1.35 -28.65
N LYS A 170 -17.02 -1.75 -27.38
CA LYS A 170 -18.11 -2.31 -26.56
C LYS A 170 -19.21 -1.29 -26.29
N ASN A 171 -18.85 -0.03 -26.04
CA ASN A 171 -19.83 1.05 -25.89
C ASN A 171 -20.60 1.32 -27.19
N GLN A 172 -19.92 1.24 -28.35
CA GLN A 172 -20.57 1.37 -29.65
C GLN A 172 -21.57 0.24 -29.89
N GLN A 173 -21.16 -1.01 -29.62
CA GLN A 173 -22.05 -2.18 -29.72
C GLN A 173 -23.27 -2.05 -28.81
N LEU A 174 -23.10 -1.58 -27.57
CA LEU A 174 -24.22 -1.34 -26.66
C LEU A 174 -25.20 -0.30 -27.21
N LYS A 175 -24.71 0.78 -27.83
CA LYS A 175 -25.58 1.78 -28.47
C LYS A 175 -26.42 1.15 -29.59
N GLU A 176 -25.79 0.37 -30.47
CA GLU A 176 -26.48 -0.30 -31.57
C GLU A 176 -27.56 -1.27 -31.08
N VAL A 177 -27.29 -2.02 -30.01
CA VAL A 177 -28.28 -2.90 -29.39
C VAL A 177 -29.44 -2.10 -28.80
N ILE A 178 -29.17 -1.00 -28.10
CA ILE A 178 -30.21 -0.15 -27.52
C ILE A 178 -31.07 0.45 -28.63
N ASP A 179 -30.48 0.92 -29.73
CA ASP A 179 -31.22 1.51 -30.84
C ASP A 179 -32.07 0.48 -31.60
N SER A 180 -31.56 -0.75 -31.75
CA SER A 180 -32.33 -1.89 -32.27
C SER A 180 -33.54 -2.19 -31.38
N MET A 181 -33.35 -2.26 -30.06
CA MET A 181 -34.45 -2.44 -29.11
C MET A 181 -35.49 -1.32 -29.21
N ARG A 182 -35.05 -0.06 -29.35
CA ARG A 182 -35.96 1.08 -29.55
C ARG A 182 -36.76 0.97 -30.85
N SER A 183 -36.13 0.54 -31.95
CA SER A 183 -36.82 0.31 -33.23
C SER A 183 -37.91 -0.74 -33.09
N ILE A 184 -37.59 -1.90 -32.48
CA ILE A 184 -38.54 -2.99 -32.27
C ILE A 184 -39.72 -2.52 -31.40
N ILE A 185 -39.45 -1.80 -30.31
CA ILE A 185 -40.52 -1.25 -29.45
C ILE A 185 -41.41 -0.29 -30.25
N TRP A 186 -40.80 0.57 -31.08
CA TRP A 186 -41.54 1.51 -31.92
C TRP A 186 -42.40 0.81 -32.97
N GLU A 187 -41.88 -0.21 -33.65
CA GLU A 187 -42.61 -1.05 -34.60
C GLU A 187 -43.79 -1.77 -33.93
N ILE A 188 -43.58 -2.37 -32.75
CA ILE A 188 -44.64 -3.02 -31.97
C ILE A 188 -45.71 -2.01 -31.57
N ASN A 189 -45.33 -0.85 -31.05
CA ASN A 189 -46.28 0.19 -30.63
C ASN A 189 -47.10 0.72 -31.81
N THR A 190 -46.47 0.88 -32.97
CA THR A 190 -47.14 1.27 -34.22
C THR A 190 -48.12 0.18 -34.65
N MET A 191 -47.69 -1.08 -34.69
CA MET A 191 -48.52 -2.22 -35.08
C MET A 191 -49.72 -2.45 -34.14
N ILE A 192 -49.54 -2.26 -32.83
CA ILE A 192 -50.63 -2.35 -31.83
C ILE A 192 -51.65 -1.23 -32.06
N THR A 193 -51.19 0.00 -32.30
CA THR A 193 -52.07 1.15 -32.54
C THR A 193 -52.90 0.97 -33.80
N MET A 194 -52.29 0.49 -34.89
CA MET A 194 -52.99 0.21 -36.16
C MET A 194 -54.04 -0.91 -36.03
N ARG A 195 -53.91 -1.83 -35.07
CA ARG A 195 -54.92 -2.87 -34.79
C ARG A 195 -56.03 -2.44 -33.83
N LYS A 196 -55.85 -1.31 -33.13
CA LYS A 196 -56.83 -0.72 -32.20
C LYS A 196 -57.73 0.34 -32.86
N THR A 197 -57.53 0.59 -34.14
CA THR A 197 -58.42 1.38 -35.02
C THR A 197 -59.30 0.41 -35.81
#